data_AF-A0AAV3FKG4-F1
#
_entry.id   AF-A0AAV3FKG4-F1
#
_cell.length_a   1.000
_cell.length_b   1.000
_cell.length_c   1.000
_cell.angle_alpha   90.00
_cell.angle_beta   90.00
_cell.angle_gamma   90.00
#
_symmetry.space_group_name_H-M   'P 1'
#
loop_
_entity.id
_entity.type
_entity.pdbx_description
1 polymer ?
#
loop_
_entity_poly.entity_id
_entity_poly.type
_entity_poly.pdbx_seq_one_letter_code
_entity_poly.pdbx_strand_id
1 'polypeptide(L)'
;MQGGRVIAEIILGLTNPSGRLPITFPRHAGQLPVYYNQIRGQHGDRYADLTQDPAFAFGEGLSYTAFAYGEPTITGGASNADGTFAETDTVRAEITLTNTGERAGVEIVQAYIGDIVTSYSWTDRELKAFQRVALEPGETKTVIFEIPVANCTIVDPDANRIVEPGEFELLIGHSSRREDLKRTTFTVA
;
A
#
# COMPACT_ATOMS: atom_id res chain seq x y z
N MET A 1 -5.29 -20.82 24.81
CA MET A 1 -4.09 -20.16 24.23
C MET A 1 -3.59 -21.02 23.07
N GLN A 2 -3.52 -20.49 21.85
CA GLN A 2 -3.21 -21.28 20.63
C GLN A 2 -1.91 -20.83 19.92
N GLY A 3 -1.16 -19.87 20.48
CA GLY A 3 0.00 -19.26 19.81
C GLY A 3 1.10 -20.26 19.44
N GLY A 4 1.54 -21.10 20.38
CA GLY A 4 2.58 -22.10 20.12
C GLY A 4 2.16 -23.14 19.07
N ARG A 5 0.86 -23.48 19.01
CA ARG A 5 0.31 -24.38 18.00
C ARG A 5 0.42 -23.78 16.60
N VAL A 6 -0.02 -22.54 16.41
CA VAL A 6 0.04 -21.87 15.10
C VAL A 6 1.49 -21.67 14.64
N ILE A 7 2.40 -21.33 15.56
CA ILE A 7 3.83 -21.23 15.24
C ILE A 7 4.37 -22.58 14.75
N ALA A 8 4.06 -23.68 15.45
CA ALA A 8 4.47 -25.02 15.04
C ALA A 8 3.85 -25.42 13.69
N GLU A 9 2.57 -25.14 13.48
CA GLU A 9 1.88 -25.42 12.21
C GLU A 9 2.50 -24.65 11.04
N ILE A 10 2.89 -23.40 11.23
CA ILE A 10 3.61 -22.61 10.22
C ILE A 10 4.99 -23.23 9.96
N ILE A 11 5.82 -23.43 10.99
CA ILE A 11 7.17 -24.00 10.84
C ILE A 11 7.16 -25.35 10.12
N LEU A 12 6.16 -26.19 10.42
CA LEU A 12 6.00 -27.52 9.82
C LEU A 12 5.25 -27.51 8.47
N GLY A 13 4.86 -26.34 7.96
CA GLY A 13 4.16 -26.20 6.68
C GLY A 13 2.70 -26.70 6.69
N LEU A 14 2.14 -26.99 7.87
CA LEU A 14 0.74 -27.38 8.06
C LEU A 14 -0.22 -26.20 7.85
N THR A 15 0.26 -24.97 8.07
CA THR A 15 -0.47 -23.72 7.81
C THR A 15 0.42 -22.75 7.04
N ASN A 16 -0.12 -22.14 5.99
CA ASN A 16 0.61 -21.13 5.22
C ASN A 16 0.52 -19.77 5.94
N PRO A 17 1.66 -19.07 6.19
CA PRO A 17 1.64 -17.76 6.84
C PRO A 17 0.97 -16.74 5.91
N SER A 18 0.14 -15.88 6.51
CA SER A 18 -0.60 -14.82 5.80
C SER A 18 -0.65 -13.51 6.60
N GLY A 19 0.31 -13.34 7.51
CA GLY A 19 0.51 -12.09 8.25
C GLY A 19 1.30 -11.09 7.42
N ARG A 20 1.01 -9.79 7.63
CA ARG A 20 1.82 -8.66 7.17
C ARG A 20 2.06 -7.71 8.34
N LEU A 21 3.16 -6.99 8.31
CA LEU A 21 3.58 -6.10 9.40
C LEU A 21 2.70 -4.85 9.49
N PRO A 22 2.01 -4.61 10.61
CA PRO A 22 1.29 -3.35 10.84
C PRO A 22 2.20 -2.23 11.38
N ILE A 23 3.51 -2.48 11.47
CA ILE A 23 4.52 -1.54 11.98
C ILE A 23 5.87 -1.80 11.33
N THR A 24 6.65 -0.75 11.08
CA THR A 24 8.03 -0.86 10.59
C THR A 24 9.00 -1.24 11.71
N PHE A 25 9.92 -2.15 11.42
CA PHE A 25 11.01 -2.54 12.33
C PHE A 25 12.27 -1.71 12.06
N PRO A 26 12.76 -0.91 13.02
CA PRO A 26 14.01 -0.19 12.87
C PRO A 26 15.21 -1.14 12.93
N ARG A 27 16.31 -0.79 12.26
CA ARG A 27 17.61 -1.46 12.42
C ARG A 27 18.31 -1.05 13.71
N HIS A 28 18.12 0.20 14.14
CA HIS A 28 18.72 0.76 15.34
C HIS A 28 17.81 1.86 15.92
N ALA A 29 17.89 2.12 17.24
CA ALA A 29 17.09 3.16 17.89
C ALA A 29 17.39 4.56 17.33
N GLY A 30 18.62 4.81 16.87
CA GLY A 30 19.01 6.07 16.23
C GLY A 30 18.41 6.29 14.83
N GLN A 31 17.74 5.30 14.25
CA GLN A 31 17.03 5.44 12.97
C GLN A 31 15.65 6.09 13.14
N LEU A 32 15.13 6.17 14.37
CA LEU A 32 13.78 6.66 14.63
C LEU A 32 13.61 8.13 14.20
N PRO A 33 12.45 8.50 13.64
CA PRO A 33 11.28 7.65 13.38
C PRO A 33 11.40 6.79 12.11
N VAL A 34 10.75 5.61 12.09
CA VAL A 34 10.77 4.67 10.95
C VAL A 34 9.38 4.34 10.36
N TYR A 35 8.33 5.07 10.73
CA TYR A 35 7.02 4.87 10.08
C TYR A 35 7.11 5.11 8.57
N TYR A 36 6.35 4.38 7.76
CA TYR A 36 6.53 4.38 6.30
C TYR A 36 6.12 5.71 5.64
N ASN A 37 5.20 6.45 6.25
CA ASN A 37 4.63 7.71 5.79
C ASN A 37 5.46 8.91 6.28
N GLN A 38 6.74 8.94 5.93
CA GLN A 38 7.65 10.04 6.23
C GLN A 38 7.24 11.31 5.48
N ILE A 39 7.43 12.46 6.10
CA ILE A 39 7.18 13.76 5.46
C ILE A 39 8.31 14.06 4.48
N ARG A 40 7.96 14.53 3.28
CA ARG A 40 8.93 14.91 2.22
C ARG A 40 9.78 16.11 2.67
N GLY A 41 10.99 16.23 2.12
CA GLY A 41 11.84 17.43 2.28
C GLY A 41 13.22 17.18 2.90
N GLN A 42 13.59 15.92 3.18
CA GLN A 42 14.93 15.61 3.69
C GLN A 42 16.01 15.86 2.62
N HIS A 43 17.14 16.45 3.05
CA HIS A 43 18.33 16.57 2.22
C HIS A 43 19.22 15.33 2.39
N GLY A 44 19.23 14.45 1.38
CA GLY A 44 19.88 13.15 1.44
C GLY A 44 18.96 12.06 2.03
N ASP A 45 19.42 10.82 1.97
CA ASP A 45 18.62 9.62 2.24
C ASP A 45 19.30 8.64 3.23
N ARG A 46 20.41 9.05 3.84
CA ARG A 46 21.25 8.21 4.71
C ARG A 46 21.84 9.03 5.84
N TYR A 47 22.06 8.39 6.97
CA TYR A 47 23.01 8.89 7.98
C TYR A 47 24.44 8.63 7.47
N ALA A 48 25.43 9.31 8.05
CA ALA A 48 26.82 9.09 7.68
C ALA A 48 27.31 7.67 8.00
N ASP A 49 26.70 7.02 9.00
CA ASP A 49 27.08 5.73 9.58
C ASP A 49 25.97 4.68 9.52
N LEU A 50 24.77 5.03 9.02
CA LEU A 50 23.62 4.13 8.99
C LEU A 50 22.71 4.40 7.77
N THR A 51 22.24 3.33 7.13
CA THR A 51 21.19 3.42 6.10
C THR A 51 19.84 3.82 6.70
N GLN A 52 19.01 4.53 5.95
CA GLN A 52 17.61 4.76 6.36
C GLN A 52 16.67 3.61 5.98
N ASP A 53 17.12 2.62 5.20
CA ASP A 53 16.32 1.42 4.94
C ASP A 53 16.00 0.68 6.26
N PRO A 54 14.72 0.43 6.60
CA PRO A 54 14.36 -0.29 7.82
C PRO A 54 14.75 -1.77 7.73
N ALA A 55 14.72 -2.46 8.87
CA ALA A 55 14.96 -3.90 8.90
C ALA A 55 13.83 -4.65 8.17
N PHE A 56 12.59 -4.26 8.47
CA PHE A 56 11.37 -4.72 7.79
C PHE A 56 10.39 -3.56 7.70
N ALA A 57 9.94 -3.22 6.49
CA ALA A 57 9.01 -2.13 6.26
C ALA A 57 7.56 -2.51 6.63
N PHE A 58 6.72 -1.49 6.86
CA PHE A 58 5.28 -1.68 7.00
C PHE A 58 4.71 -2.45 5.80
N GLY A 59 3.80 -3.38 6.08
CA GLY A 59 3.14 -4.18 5.07
C GLY A 59 3.94 -5.39 4.58
N GLU A 60 5.20 -5.56 4.97
CA GLU A 60 5.98 -6.74 4.59
C GLU A 60 5.45 -8.02 5.27
N GLY A 61 5.65 -9.15 4.61
CA GLY A 61 5.43 -10.48 5.18
C GLY A 61 5.25 -11.50 4.07
N LEU A 62 5.81 -12.69 4.25
CA LEU A 62 5.84 -13.70 3.20
C LEU A 62 4.71 -14.72 3.35
N SER A 63 4.49 -15.48 2.29
CA SER A 63 3.70 -16.71 2.28
C SER A 63 4.58 -17.90 1.85
N TYR A 64 4.04 -19.12 1.84
CA TYR A 64 4.72 -20.30 1.27
C TYR A 64 4.44 -20.51 -0.22
N THR A 65 3.87 -19.50 -0.89
CA THR A 65 3.72 -19.44 -2.34
C THR A 65 4.21 -18.09 -2.88
N ALA A 66 4.27 -17.96 -4.21
CA ALA A 66 4.63 -16.73 -4.89
C ALA A 66 3.39 -16.09 -5.54
N PHE A 67 3.37 -14.77 -5.62
CA PHE A 67 2.32 -14.02 -6.29
C PHE A 67 2.91 -13.09 -7.34
N ALA A 68 2.20 -12.95 -8.46
CA ALA A 68 2.48 -11.99 -9.50
C ALA A 68 1.34 -10.97 -9.61
N TYR A 69 1.71 -9.70 -9.59
CA TYR A 69 0.79 -8.58 -9.80
C TYR A 69 0.79 -8.15 -11.27
N GLY A 70 -0.39 -7.88 -11.82
CA GLY A 70 -0.53 -7.11 -13.05
C GLY A 70 -0.32 -5.61 -12.82
N GLU A 71 -0.66 -4.80 -13.81
CA GLU A 71 -0.64 -3.34 -13.68
C GLU A 71 -2.02 -2.82 -13.22
N PRO A 72 -2.07 -1.87 -12.27
CA PRO A 72 -3.31 -1.29 -11.79
C PRO A 72 -3.92 -0.35 -12.82
N THR A 73 -5.24 -0.39 -12.98
CA THR A 73 -5.97 0.47 -13.89
C THR A 73 -7.12 1.16 -13.17
N ILE A 74 -7.35 2.43 -13.48
CA ILE A 74 -8.56 3.14 -13.07
C ILE A 74 -9.68 2.75 -14.04
N THR A 75 -10.75 2.14 -13.53
CA THR A 75 -11.84 1.60 -14.36
C THR A 75 -13.10 2.45 -14.31
N GLY A 76 -13.18 3.43 -13.41
CA GLY A 76 -14.26 4.43 -13.41
C GLY A 76 -14.42 5.19 -12.10
N GLY A 77 -15.55 5.88 -12.01
CA GLY A 77 -15.99 6.61 -10.82
C GLY A 77 -15.91 8.14 -10.92
N ALA A 78 -15.22 8.66 -11.94
CA ALA A 78 -15.18 10.08 -12.26
C ALA A 78 -16.54 10.56 -12.78
N SER A 79 -17.04 11.66 -12.23
CA SER A 79 -18.31 12.29 -12.63
C SER A 79 -18.15 13.59 -13.43
N ASN A 80 -16.98 14.22 -13.39
CA ASN A 80 -16.73 15.42 -14.19
C ASN A 80 -16.71 15.08 -15.69
N ALA A 81 -17.25 15.98 -16.53
CA ALA A 81 -17.39 15.75 -17.97
C ALA A 81 -16.06 15.68 -18.74
N ASP A 82 -14.98 16.15 -18.14
CA ASP A 82 -13.62 16.09 -18.68
C ASP A 82 -12.86 14.81 -18.27
N GLY A 83 -13.51 13.91 -17.50
CA GLY A 83 -12.94 12.65 -17.03
C GLY A 83 -12.13 12.76 -15.74
N THR A 84 -12.08 13.93 -15.11
CA THR A 84 -11.48 14.12 -13.77
C THR A 84 -12.46 13.72 -12.67
N PHE A 85 -11.94 13.53 -11.46
CA PHE A 85 -12.73 13.17 -10.30
C PHE A 85 -13.15 14.42 -9.51
N ALA A 86 -14.41 14.49 -9.10
CA ALA A 86 -14.90 15.44 -8.11
C ALA A 86 -14.64 14.93 -6.68
N GLU A 87 -14.69 15.82 -5.68
CA GLU A 87 -14.52 15.45 -4.26
C GLU A 87 -15.52 14.39 -3.77
N THR A 88 -16.73 14.37 -4.33
CA THR A 88 -17.80 13.42 -4.00
C THR A 88 -17.65 12.05 -4.68
N ASP A 89 -16.70 11.90 -5.60
CA ASP A 89 -16.54 10.69 -6.38
C ASP A 89 -15.82 9.58 -5.59
N THR A 90 -15.82 8.39 -6.18
CA THR A 90 -15.09 7.23 -5.67
C THR A 90 -14.24 6.65 -6.78
N VAL A 91 -12.92 6.63 -6.58
CA VAL A 91 -11.97 6.04 -7.52
C VAL A 91 -12.13 4.53 -7.51
N ARG A 92 -12.59 3.96 -8.62
CA ARG A 92 -12.63 2.51 -8.82
C ARG A 92 -11.38 2.07 -9.60
N ALA A 93 -10.59 1.19 -8.99
CA ALA A 93 -9.37 0.68 -9.57
C ALA A 93 -9.33 -0.85 -9.52
N GLU A 94 -8.69 -1.46 -10.51
CA GLU A 94 -8.55 -2.91 -10.62
C GLU A 94 -7.09 -3.31 -10.81
N ILE A 95 -6.68 -4.42 -10.21
CA ILE A 95 -5.37 -5.04 -10.42
C ILE A 95 -5.52 -6.56 -10.43
N THR A 96 -4.83 -7.25 -11.33
CA THR A 96 -4.81 -8.72 -11.33
C THR A 96 -3.77 -9.24 -10.35
N LEU A 97 -4.14 -10.30 -9.63
CA LEU A 97 -3.25 -11.04 -8.74
C LEU A 97 -3.29 -12.52 -9.13
N THR A 98 -2.13 -13.10 -9.37
CA THR A 98 -1.98 -14.51 -9.73
C THR A 98 -1.12 -15.23 -8.72
N ASN A 99 -1.55 -16.40 -8.24
CA ASN A 99 -0.70 -17.30 -7.48
C ASN A 99 0.17 -18.12 -8.45
N THR A 100 1.47 -17.84 -8.47
CA THR A 100 2.43 -18.45 -9.39
C THR A 100 3.23 -19.59 -8.76
N GLY A 101 2.97 -19.93 -7.50
CA GLY A 101 3.61 -21.06 -6.83
C GLY A 101 2.76 -22.33 -6.84
N GLU A 102 3.21 -23.32 -6.07
CA GLU A 102 2.68 -24.69 -6.09
C GLU A 102 1.67 -24.98 -4.96
N ARG A 103 1.36 -23.98 -4.12
CA ARG A 103 0.46 -24.13 -2.97
C ARG A 103 -0.52 -22.97 -2.90
N ALA A 104 -1.71 -23.25 -2.36
CA ALA A 104 -2.69 -22.20 -2.06
C ALA A 104 -2.10 -21.16 -1.11
N GLY A 105 -2.47 -19.90 -1.26
CA GLY A 105 -1.94 -18.83 -0.42
C GLY A 105 -2.93 -17.70 -0.23
N VAL A 106 -2.64 -16.85 0.74
CA VAL A 106 -3.38 -15.60 0.97
C VAL A 106 -2.41 -14.44 0.89
N GLU A 107 -2.67 -13.54 -0.05
CA GLU A 107 -1.97 -12.27 -0.20
C GLU A 107 -2.77 -11.15 0.45
N ILE A 108 -2.11 -10.17 1.07
CA ILE A 108 -2.78 -8.94 1.50
C ILE A 108 -2.40 -7.84 0.51
N VAL A 109 -3.25 -7.62 -0.47
CA VAL A 109 -3.07 -6.56 -1.46
C VAL A 109 -3.34 -5.22 -0.79
N GLN A 110 -2.37 -4.31 -0.85
CA GLN A 110 -2.42 -3.01 -0.19
C GLN A 110 -2.52 -1.91 -1.25
N ALA A 111 -3.38 -0.92 -1.02
CA ALA A 111 -3.60 0.22 -1.90
C ALA A 111 -3.28 1.52 -1.15
N TYR A 112 -2.31 2.26 -1.68
CA TYR A 112 -1.80 3.51 -1.15
C TYR A 112 -2.12 4.66 -2.09
N ILE A 113 -2.44 5.82 -1.54
CA ILE A 113 -2.60 7.07 -2.29
C ILE A 113 -1.45 8.00 -1.95
N GLY A 114 -0.86 8.62 -2.97
CA GLY A 114 0.08 9.72 -2.84
C GLY A 114 -0.44 10.95 -3.58
N ASP A 115 -0.53 12.07 -2.87
CA ASP A 115 -0.78 13.37 -3.50
C ASP A 115 0.56 13.89 -4.06
N ILE A 116 0.65 14.16 -5.36
CA ILE A 116 1.93 14.50 -6.02
C ILE A 116 2.41 15.88 -5.58
N VAL A 117 1.51 16.85 -5.45
CA VAL A 117 1.84 18.24 -5.10
C VAL A 117 0.84 18.73 -4.07
N THR A 118 1.34 19.06 -2.88
CA THR A 118 0.53 19.50 -1.75
C THR A 118 0.87 20.95 -1.39
N SER A 119 -0.12 21.76 -1.02
CA SER A 119 0.11 23.15 -0.59
C SER A 119 0.95 23.24 0.70
N TYR A 120 0.86 22.20 1.54
CA TYR A 120 1.60 22.06 2.78
C TYR A 120 2.41 20.75 2.77
N SER A 121 3.52 20.69 3.50
CA SER A 121 4.38 19.49 3.50
C SER A 121 3.61 18.26 3.98
N TRP A 122 3.56 17.23 3.13
CA TRP A 122 2.87 15.97 3.43
C TRP A 122 3.76 14.75 3.18
N THR A 123 3.27 13.59 3.60
CA THR A 123 3.87 12.29 3.26
C THR A 123 3.70 11.97 1.79
N ASP A 124 4.58 11.14 1.25
CA ASP A 124 4.52 10.77 -0.15
C ASP A 124 3.50 9.69 -0.50
N ARG A 125 3.04 8.92 0.49
CA ARG A 125 2.01 7.89 0.33
C ARG A 125 1.35 7.52 1.65
N GLU A 126 0.08 7.14 1.60
CA GLU A 126 -0.73 6.69 2.73
C GLU A 126 -1.58 5.48 2.37
N LEU A 127 -1.68 4.49 3.24
CA LEU A 127 -2.56 3.33 3.04
C LEU A 127 -4.01 3.80 3.11
N LYS A 128 -4.81 3.50 2.08
CA LYS A 128 -6.25 3.84 2.05
C LYS A 128 -7.14 2.60 2.02
N ALA A 129 -6.66 1.48 1.47
CA ALA A 129 -7.41 0.23 1.45
C ALA A 129 -6.49 -1.00 1.46
N PHE A 130 -7.03 -2.14 1.86
CA PHE A 130 -6.36 -3.43 1.71
C PHE A 130 -7.40 -4.56 1.58
N GLN A 131 -7.01 -5.66 0.95
CA GLN A 131 -7.85 -6.86 0.84
C GLN A 131 -7.02 -8.13 1.04
N ARG A 132 -7.57 -9.08 1.80
CA ARG A 132 -7.01 -10.43 1.95
C ARG A 132 -7.57 -11.30 0.82
N VAL A 133 -6.72 -11.69 -0.12
CA VAL A 133 -7.09 -12.42 -1.34
C VAL A 133 -6.53 -13.83 -1.27
N ALA A 134 -7.41 -14.82 -1.11
CA ALA A 134 -7.04 -16.23 -1.19
C ALA A 134 -7.00 -16.70 -2.65
N LEU A 135 -5.95 -17.43 -3.02
CA LEU A 135 -5.77 -17.99 -4.36
C LEU A 135 -5.23 -19.42 -4.30
N GLU A 136 -5.84 -20.32 -5.06
CA GLU A 136 -5.30 -21.64 -5.38
C GLU A 136 -4.09 -21.54 -6.34
N PRO A 137 -3.23 -22.58 -6.44
CA PRO A 137 -2.12 -22.59 -7.39
C PRO A 137 -2.58 -22.32 -8.82
N GLY A 138 -1.95 -21.35 -9.50
CA GLY A 138 -2.30 -20.94 -10.87
C GLY A 138 -3.58 -20.11 -10.99
N GLU A 139 -4.32 -19.85 -9.91
CA GLU A 139 -5.51 -19.00 -9.95
C GLU A 139 -5.14 -17.52 -10.10
N THR A 140 -5.89 -16.81 -10.94
CA THR A 140 -5.84 -15.34 -11.09
C THR A 140 -7.16 -14.74 -10.65
N LYS A 141 -7.12 -13.69 -9.83
CA LYS A 141 -8.28 -12.83 -9.50
C LYS A 141 -8.02 -11.38 -9.89
N THR A 142 -9.08 -10.70 -10.28
CA THR A 142 -9.11 -9.23 -10.36
C THR A 142 -9.52 -8.68 -9.01
N VAL A 143 -8.64 -7.92 -8.37
CA VAL A 143 -8.86 -7.26 -7.10
C VAL A 143 -9.36 -5.85 -7.39
N ILE A 144 -10.52 -5.49 -6.87
CA ILE A 144 -11.20 -4.22 -7.14
C ILE A 144 -11.16 -3.36 -5.88
N PHE A 145 -10.62 -2.15 -5.98
CA PHE A 145 -10.62 -1.15 -4.91
C PHE A 145 -11.57 -0.01 -5.25
N GLU A 146 -12.31 0.45 -4.25
CA GLU A 146 -13.15 1.64 -4.29
C GLU A 146 -12.66 2.59 -3.20
N ILE A 147 -12.03 3.70 -3.62
CA ILE A 147 -11.41 4.68 -2.72
C ILE A 147 -12.13 6.01 -2.89
N PRO A 148 -12.95 6.44 -1.91
CA PRO A 148 -13.59 7.76 -1.94
C PRO A 148 -12.56 8.88 -2.07
N VAL A 149 -12.81 9.85 -2.94
CA VAL A 149 -11.90 11.01 -3.12
C VAL A 149 -11.81 11.83 -1.84
N ALA A 150 -12.90 11.90 -1.05
CA ALA A 150 -12.92 12.47 0.29
C ALA A 150 -11.90 11.85 1.28
N ASN A 151 -11.31 10.68 0.98
CA ASN A 151 -10.23 10.07 1.79
C ASN A 151 -8.82 10.46 1.31
N CYS A 152 -8.69 11.05 0.12
CA CYS A 152 -7.46 11.53 -0.50
C CYS A 152 -7.17 12.97 -0.04
N THR A 153 -6.89 13.11 1.26
CA THR A 153 -6.84 14.41 1.94
C THR A 153 -5.48 14.68 2.56
N ILE A 154 -5.15 15.96 2.67
CA ILE A 154 -4.08 16.47 3.53
C ILE A 154 -4.69 17.27 4.70
N VAL A 155 -3.83 17.88 5.52
CA VAL A 155 -4.25 18.75 6.62
C VAL A 155 -3.59 20.13 6.47
N ASP A 156 -4.40 21.18 6.58
CA ASP A 156 -3.95 22.58 6.52
C ASP A 156 -3.40 23.10 7.88
N PRO A 157 -2.85 24.33 7.94
CA PRO A 157 -2.32 24.90 9.19
C PRO A 157 -3.35 25.11 10.30
N ASP A 158 -4.64 25.17 9.96
CA ASP A 158 -5.76 25.34 10.88
C ASP A 158 -6.37 23.99 11.33
N ALA A 159 -5.70 22.88 10.99
CA ALA A 159 -6.10 21.50 11.28
C ALA A 159 -7.36 21.02 10.56
N ASN A 160 -7.74 21.66 9.45
CA ASN A 160 -8.80 21.18 8.58
C ASN A 160 -8.27 20.09 7.66
N ARG A 161 -9.01 18.98 7.57
CA ARG A 161 -8.75 17.92 6.60
C ARG A 161 -9.45 18.27 5.30
N ILE A 162 -8.69 18.46 4.23
CA ILE A 162 -9.17 18.98 2.94
C ILE A 162 -8.71 18.08 1.79
N VAL A 163 -9.53 17.98 0.74
CA VAL A 163 -9.13 17.44 -0.56
C VAL A 163 -8.55 18.59 -1.37
N GLU A 164 -7.33 18.44 -1.87
CA GLU A 164 -6.74 19.40 -2.81
C GLU A 164 -6.92 18.90 -4.26
N PRO A 165 -7.39 19.76 -5.18
CA PRO A 165 -7.35 19.45 -6.61
C PRO A 165 -5.90 19.26 -7.07
N GLY A 166 -5.65 18.24 -7.90
CA GLY A 166 -4.30 17.89 -8.31
C GLY A 166 -4.18 16.48 -8.88
N GLU A 167 -2.95 16.11 -9.23
CA GLU A 167 -2.61 14.76 -9.65
C GLU A 167 -2.32 13.89 -8.42
N PHE A 168 -2.91 12.71 -8.39
CA PHE A 168 -2.68 11.69 -7.38
C PHE A 168 -2.09 10.43 -8.03
N GLU A 169 -1.20 9.76 -7.31
CA GLU A 169 -0.79 8.39 -7.62
C GLU A 169 -1.55 7.38 -6.77
N LEU A 170 -2.00 6.30 -7.41
CA LEU A 170 -2.49 5.10 -6.77
C LEU A 170 -1.44 4.00 -6.92
N LEU A 171 -0.97 3.51 -5.78
CA LEU A 171 0.07 2.50 -5.68
C LEU A 171 -0.53 1.23 -5.08
N ILE A 172 -0.51 0.12 -5.81
CA ILE A 172 -1.10 -1.15 -5.36
C ILE A 172 -0.06 -2.27 -5.40
N GLY A 173 0.03 -3.06 -4.34
CA GLY A 173 1.02 -4.15 -4.31
C GLY A 173 1.16 -4.83 -2.95
N HIS A 174 2.39 -5.29 -2.68
CA HIS A 174 2.71 -6.24 -1.61
C HIS A 174 3.06 -5.60 -0.27
N SER A 175 3.75 -4.46 -0.26
CA SER A 175 4.15 -3.76 0.97
C SER A 175 4.17 -2.25 0.77
N SER A 176 4.55 -1.49 1.81
CA SER A 176 4.75 -0.04 1.67
C SER A 176 6.01 0.36 0.89
N ARG A 177 6.90 -0.57 0.55
CA ARG A 177 8.08 -0.26 -0.27
C ARG A 177 7.63 0.05 -1.70
N ARG A 178 8.17 1.11 -2.29
CA ARG A 178 7.81 1.50 -3.67
C ARG A 178 8.20 0.44 -4.70
N GLU A 179 9.25 -0.34 -4.45
CA GLU A 179 9.64 -1.47 -5.33
C GLU A 179 8.62 -2.61 -5.35
N ASP A 180 7.80 -2.73 -4.30
CA ASP A 180 6.74 -3.73 -4.17
C ASP A 180 5.38 -3.24 -4.68
N LEU A 181 5.33 -2.04 -5.24
CA LEU A 181 4.10 -1.34 -5.63
C LEU A 181 4.08 -1.07 -7.14
N LYS A 182 2.92 -1.32 -7.74
CA LYS A 182 2.59 -0.93 -9.11
C LYS A 182 1.83 0.39 -9.10
N ARG A 183 2.05 1.23 -10.10
CA ARG A 183 1.61 2.64 -10.09
C ARG A 183 0.64 2.94 -11.22
N THR A 184 -0.41 3.68 -10.90
CA THR A 184 -1.27 4.40 -11.85
C THR A 184 -1.58 5.80 -11.31
N THR A 185 -2.22 6.66 -12.09
CA THR A 185 -2.54 8.04 -11.69
C THR A 185 -3.98 8.42 -12.02
N PHE A 186 -4.49 9.41 -11.31
CA PHE A 186 -5.77 10.07 -11.58
C PHE A 186 -5.70 11.54 -11.14
N THR A 187 -6.63 12.35 -11.63
CA THR A 187 -6.68 13.80 -11.35
C THR A 187 -8.00 14.15 -10.67
N VAL A 188 -7.92 14.98 -9.62
CA VAL A 188 -9.08 15.56 -8.93
C VAL A 188 -9.19 17.04 -9.33
N ALA A 189 -10.41 17.49 -9.67
CA ALA A 189 -10.69 18.86 -10.09
C ALA A 189 -12.07 19.35 -9.61
#